data_AF-A0A355GE76-F1
#
_entry.id   AF-A0A355GE76-F1
#
_cell.length_a   1.000
_cell.length_b   1.000
_cell.length_c   1.000
_cell.angle_alpha   90.00
_cell.angle_beta   90.00
_cell.angle_gamma   90.00
#
_symmetry.space_group_name_H-M   'P 1'
#
loop_
_entity.id
_entity.type
_entity.pdbx_description
1 polymer ?
#
loop_
_entity_poly.entity_id
_entity_poly.type
_entity_poly.pdbx_seq_one_letter_code
_entity_poly.pdbx_strand_id
1 'polypeptide(L)' 'MTPLRQRMIEDMELRNLSPKTINLYVDNISRFARHFGKSPEVLGPEAIRTYLLYLVQERQVAWGTYKQVLASLR' A
#
# COMPACT_ATOMS: atom_id res chain seq x y z
N MET A 1 -1.74 -17.16 -1.50
CA MET A 1 -0.68 -16.13 -1.49
C MET A 1 -0.17 -15.97 -2.91
N THR A 2 -0.02 -14.76 -3.47
CA THR A 2 0.62 -14.59 -4.79
C THR A 2 2.14 -14.48 -4.61
N PRO A 3 2.97 -14.86 -5.61
CA PRO A 3 4.43 -14.72 -5.53
C PRO A 3 4.87 -13.28 -5.22
N LEU A 4 4.23 -12.28 -5.82
CA LEU A 4 4.47 -10.87 -5.54
C LEU A 4 4.22 -10.51 -4.07
N ARG A 5 3.09 -10.95 -3.51
CA ARG A 5 2.73 -10.68 -2.11
C ARG A 5 3.71 -11.36 -1.14
N GLN A 6 4.18 -12.56 -1.49
CA GLN A 6 5.16 -13.29 -0.69
C GLN A 6 6.51 -12.54 -0.64
N ARG A 7 7.05 -12.15 -1.80
CA ARG A 7 8.29 -11.36 -1.87
C ARG A 7 8.20 -10.07 -1.07
N MET A 8 7.08 -9.36 -1.20
CA MET A 8 6.86 -8.13 -0.46
C MET A 8 6.81 -8.33 1.07
N ILE A 9 6.28 -9.46 1.54
CA ILE A 9 6.30 -9.83 2.96
C ILE A 9 7.74 -10.12 3.39
N GLU A 10 8.46 -10.96 2.65
CA GLU A 10 9.85 -11.31 2.91
C GLU A 10 10.76 -10.07 2.96
N ASP A 11 10.60 -9.13 2.02
CA ASP A 11 11.34 -7.87 1.99
C ASP A 11 11.08 -7.03 3.25
N MET A 12 9.85 -7.02 3.76
CA MET A 12 9.51 -6.32 5.00
C MET A 12 10.00 -7.04 6.25
N GLU A 13 10.05 -8.37 6.25
CA GLU A 13 10.66 -9.18 7.31
C GLU A 13 12.17 -8.94 7.38
N LEU A 14 12.85 -8.87 6.23
CA LEU A 14 14.28 -8.51 6.14
C LEU A 14 14.58 -7.12 6.69
N ARG A 15 13.61 -6.20 6.60
CA ARG A 15 13.67 -4.85 7.19
C ARG A 15 13.31 -4.82 8.68
N ASN A 16 13.10 -5.98 9.30
CA ASN A 16 12.71 -6.14 10.70
C ASN A 16 11.42 -5.39 11.07
N LEU A 17 10.45 -5.34 10.14
CA LEU A 17 9.14 -4.75 10.43
C LEU A 17 8.31 -5.72 11.29
N SER A 18 7.52 -5.17 12.21
CA SER A 18 6.63 -5.99 13.03
C SER A 18 5.57 -6.70 12.16
N PRO A 19 5.11 -7.91 12.54
CA PRO A 19 4.05 -8.61 11.82
C PRO A 19 2.78 -7.75 11.63
N LYS A 20 2.47 -6.89 12.61
CA LYS A 20 1.35 -5.95 12.53
C LYS A 20 1.56 -4.91 11.43
N THR A 21 2.77 -4.38 11.30
CA THR A 21 3.13 -3.41 10.25
C THR A 21 3.07 -4.07 8.87
N ILE A 22 3.60 -5.29 8.74
CA ILE A 22 3.56 -6.08 7.50
C ILE A 22 2.12 -6.27 7.04
N ASN A 23 1.24 -6.75 7.92
CA ASN A 23 -0.17 -6.96 7.61
C ASN A 23 -0.88 -5.67 7.18
N LEU A 24 -0.59 -4.56 7.86
CA LEU A 24 -1.13 -3.25 7.51
C LEU A 24 -0.69 -2.80 6.11
N TYR A 25 0.60 -2.96 5.79
CA TYR A 25 1.15 -2.52 4.51
C TYR A 25 0.61 -3.38 3.37
N VAL A 26 0.53 -4.69 3.57
CA VAL A 26 -0.09 -5.62 2.62
C VAL A 26 -1.55 -5.27 2.35
N ASP A 27 -2.33 -4.91 3.38
CA ASP A 27 -3.73 -4.48 3.20
C ASP A 27 -3.82 -3.17 2.40
N ASN A 28 -3.00 -2.18 2.75
CA ASN A 28 -2.97 -0.89 2.04
C ASN A 28 -2.63 -1.07 0.55
N ILE A 29 -1.61 -1.87 0.23
CA ILE A 29 -1.20 -2.15 -1.15
C ILE A 29 -2.30 -2.94 -1.88
N SER A 30 -2.99 -3.85 -1.19
CA SER A 30 -4.14 -4.57 -1.76
C SER A 30 -5.30 -3.62 -2.08
N ARG A 31 -5.59 -2.64 -1.24
CA ARG A 31 -6.62 -1.61 -1.49
C ARG A 31 -6.23 -0.69 -2.64
N PHE A 32 -4.96 -0.31 -2.72
CA PHE A 32 -4.40 0.46 -3.83
C PHE A 32 -4.58 -0.28 -5.16
N ALA A 33 -4.16 -1.55 -5.24
CA ALA A 33 -4.33 -2.37 -6.43
C ALA A 33 -5.81 -2.53 -6.84
N ARG A 34 -6.70 -2.74 -5.87
CA ARG A 34 -8.15 -2.84 -6.10
C ARG A 34 -8.76 -1.54 -6.63
N HIS A 35 -8.26 -0.37 -6.20
CA HIS A 35 -8.76 0.91 -6.69
C HIS A 35 -8.53 1.08 -8.20
N PHE A 36 -7.40 0.61 -8.73
CA PHE A 36 -7.09 0.67 -10.16
C PHE A 36 -7.49 -0.58 -10.95
N GLY A 37 -7.86 -1.67 -10.27
CA GLY A 37 -8.14 -2.96 -10.90
C GLY A 37 -6.91 -3.58 -11.59
N LYS A 38 -5.70 -3.22 -11.16
CA LYS A 38 -4.43 -3.62 -11.77
C LYS A 38 -3.45 -4.19 -10.75
N SER A 39 -2.52 -5.03 -11.20
CA SER A 39 -1.43 -5.52 -10.36
C SER A 39 -0.61 -4.34 -9.84
N PRO A 40 -0.19 -4.31 -8.55
CA PRO A 40 0.67 -3.24 -8.06
C PRO A 40 2.04 -3.19 -8.75
N GLU A 41 2.49 -4.27 -9.40
CA GLU A 41 3.70 -4.29 -10.24
C GLU A 41 3.64 -3.34 -11.43
N VAL A 42 2.44 -3.02 -11.95
CA VAL A 42 2.26 -2.12 -13.10
C VAL A 42 1.79 -0.73 -12.71
N LEU A 43 1.63 -0.47 -11.40
CA LEU A 43 1.17 0.81 -10.88
C LEU A 43 2.38 1.64 -10.42
N GLY A 44 2.62 2.73 -11.13
CA GLY A 44 3.77 3.62 -10.89
C GLY A 44 3.45 4.86 -10.02
N PRO A 45 4.36 5.83 -9.99
CA PRO A 45 4.25 7.05 -9.18
C PRO A 45 2.96 7.86 -9.43
N GLU A 46 2.49 7.94 -10.67
CA GLU A 46 1.24 8.65 -10.99
C GLU A 46 0.03 7.97 -10.35
N ALA A 47 -0.04 6.64 -10.36
CA ALA A 47 -1.11 5.91 -9.69
C ALA A 47 -1.06 6.15 -8.17
N ILE A 48 0.13 6.15 -7.58
CA ILE A 48 0.32 6.47 -6.15
C ILE A 48 -0.22 7.88 -5.86
N ARG A 49 0.18 8.89 -6.65
CA ARG A 49 -0.30 10.27 -6.50
C ARG A 49 -1.82 10.36 -6.59
N THR A 50 -2.41 9.77 -7.63
CA THR A 50 -3.87 9.75 -7.82
C THR A 50 -4.58 9.10 -6.63
N TYR A 51 -4.07 7.97 -6.13
CA TYR A 51 -4.68 7.29 -5.00
C TYR A 51 -4.58 8.09 -3.70
N LEU A 52 -3.43 8.73 -3.44
CA LEU A 52 -3.26 9.57 -2.27
C LEU A 52 -4.19 10.80 -2.31
N LEU A 53 -4.39 11.39 -3.49
CA LEU A 53 -5.38 12.46 -3.68
C LEU A 53 -6.81 11.96 -3.44
N TYR A 54 -7.18 10.80 -3.99
CA TYR A 54 -8.46 10.13 -3.71
C TYR A 54 -8.70 9.94 -2.20
N LEU A 55 -7.66 9.52 -1.45
CA LEU A 55 -7.78 9.33 0.00
C LEU A 55 -8.06 10.63 0.77
N VAL A 56 -7.52 11.75 0.30
CA VAL A 56 -7.68 13.07 0.94
C VAL A 56 -8.97 13.75 0.52
N GLN A 57 -9.27 13.74 -0.78
CA GLN A 57 -10.36 14.53 -1.37
C GLN A 57 -11.70 13.80 -1.28
N GLU A 58 -11.72 12.50 -1.58
CA GLU A 58 -12.96 11.73 -1.66
C GLU A 58 -13.22 10.92 -0.41
N ARG A 59 -12.21 10.19 0.10
CA ARG A 59 -12.37 9.35 1.30
C ARG A 59 -12.21 10.12 2.61
N GLN A 60 -11.62 11.31 2.55
CA GLN A 60 -11.35 12.19 3.69
C GLN A 60 -10.76 11.43 4.90
N VAL A 61 -9.78 10.56 4.65
CA VAL A 61 -9.21 9.72 5.71
C VAL A 61 -8.45 10.56 6.74
N ALA A 62 -8.44 10.09 7.98
CA ALA A 62 -7.64 10.71 9.03
C ALA A 62 -6.14 10.73 8.64
N TRP A 63 -5.43 11.78 9.07
CA TRP A 63 -4.02 11.99 8.71
C TRP A 63 -3.10 10.82 9.11
N GLY A 64 -3.38 10.16 10.23
CA GLY A 64 -2.65 8.96 10.66
C GLY A 64 -2.77 7.82 9.64
N THR A 65 -3.99 7.58 9.14
CA THR A 65 -4.26 6.58 8.11
C THR A 65 -3.56 6.95 6.80
N TYR A 66 -3.64 8.23 6.40
CA TYR A 66 -2.93 8.72 5.21
C TYR A 66 -1.43 8.44 5.29
N LYS A 67 -0.78 8.74 6.42
CA LYS A 67 0.65 8.46 6.61
C LYS A 67 0.98 6.98 6.51
N GLN A 68 0.14 6.12 7.07
CA GLN A 68 0.34 4.67 7.01
C GLN A 68 0.23 4.15 5.57
N VAL A 69 -0.73 4.66 4.79
CA VAL A 69 -0.86 4.31 3.37
C VAL A 69 0.32 4.83 2.56
N LEU A 70 0.70 6.10 2.75
CA LEU A 70 1.86 6.69 2.07
C LEU A 70 3.14 5.89 2.35
N ALA A 71 3.37 5.47 3.58
CA ALA A 71 4.55 4.69 3.95
C ALA A 71 4.54 3.28 3.35
N SER A 72 3.36 2.69 3.14
CA SER A 72 3.24 1.38 2.49
C SER A 72 3.46 1.40 0.98
N LEU A 73 3.32 2.56 0.32
CA LEU A 73 3.49 2.72 -1.13
C LEU A 73 4.89 3.24 -1.50
N ARG A 74 5.83 3.22 -0.54
CA ARG A 74 7.19 3.76 -0.67
C ARG A 74 8.26 2.68 -0.58
#